data_AF-A0A6N7PM95-F1
#
_entry.id   AF-A0A6N7PM95-F1
#
_cell.length_a   1.000
_cell.length_b   1.000
_cell.length_c   1.000
_cell.angle_alpha   90.00
_cell.angle_beta   90.00
_cell.angle_gamma   90.00
#
_symmetry.space_group_name_H-M   'P 1'
#
loop_
_entity.id
_entity.type
_entity.pdbx_description
1 polymer ?
#
loop_
_entity_poly.entity_id
_entity_poly.type
_entity_poly.pdbx_seq_one_letter_code
_entity_poly.pdbx_strand_id
1 'polypeptide(L)'
;MPNVVPALAMFFGLVVLAGFVPQPLTPATLLAAKTAPPWSLALVAAAAAALAALLDHRLVRTTFQIRKLAELRQKPIFQRAEGYAKVAPFLTTAAFAALPLPFIIVRILMPLTGYSALRYAAAVGLGRAPRIYVIAVVGKEFDIPTELLVGAIVLGAIVSLAAYVQQRRRA
;
A
#
# COMPACT_ATOMS: atom_id res chain seq x y z
N MET A 1 -24.41 -16.56 6.22
CA MET A 1 -23.45 -15.87 5.33
C MET A 1 -22.12 -16.61 5.35
N PRO A 2 -21.92 -17.68 4.54
CA PRO A 2 -20.84 -18.64 4.81
C PRO A 2 -19.42 -18.21 4.38
N ASN A 3 -19.24 -17.13 3.61
CA ASN A 3 -17.96 -16.89 2.91
C ASN A 3 -17.26 -15.54 3.22
N VAL A 4 -17.64 -14.83 4.29
CA VAL A 4 -17.06 -13.51 4.60
C VAL A 4 -15.61 -13.61 5.09
N VAL A 5 -15.33 -14.55 6.01
CA VAL A 5 -13.99 -14.69 6.61
C VAL A 5 -12.91 -15.06 5.58
N PRO A 6 -13.12 -16.06 4.69
CA PRO A 6 -12.14 -16.37 3.64
C PRO A 6 -11.89 -15.20 2.68
N ALA A 7 -12.93 -14.44 2.33
CA ALA A 7 -12.80 -13.28 1.45
C ALA A 7 -11.98 -12.16 2.10
N LEU A 8 -12.21 -11.87 3.39
CA LEU A 8 -11.43 -10.90 4.15
C LEU A 8 -9.97 -11.34 4.33
N ALA A 9 -9.72 -12.64 4.57
CA ALA A 9 -8.38 -13.18 4.71
C ALA A 9 -7.59 -13.10 3.39
N MET A 10 -8.22 -13.46 2.27
CA MET A 10 -7.62 -13.30 0.94
C MET A 10 -7.34 -11.83 0.65
N PHE A 11 -8.30 -10.94 0.91
CA PHE A 11 -8.14 -9.50 0.71
C PHE A 11 -7.01 -8.93 1.57
N PHE A 12 -6.92 -9.32 2.84
CA PHE A 12 -5.80 -8.95 3.73
C PHE A 12 -4.46 -9.35 3.12
N GLY A 13 -4.32 -10.60 2.67
CA GLY A 13 -3.10 -11.09 2.03
C GLY A 13 -2.73 -10.27 0.79
N LEU A 14 -3.69 -9.96 -0.07
CA LEU A 14 -3.45 -9.15 -1.27
C LEU A 14 -3.02 -7.72 -0.94
N VAL A 15 -3.58 -7.09 0.10
CA VAL A 15 -3.17 -5.75 0.54
C VAL A 15 -1.75 -5.76 1.10
N VAL A 16 -1.38 -6.78 1.88
CA VAL A 16 0.00 -6.94 2.38
C VAL A 16 0.97 -7.13 1.22
N LEU A 17 0.66 -8.04 0.28
CA LEU A 17 1.48 -8.31 -0.91
C LEU A 17 1.66 -7.07 -1.77
N ALA A 18 0.62 -6.25 -1.91
CA ALA A 18 0.68 -4.99 -2.66
C ALA A 18 1.63 -3.94 -2.05
N GLY A 19 2.08 -4.12 -0.81
CA GLY A 19 3.16 -3.33 -0.23
C GLY A 19 4.51 -3.64 -0.88
N PHE A 20 4.73 -4.88 -1.31
CA PHE A 20 6.01 -5.35 -1.85
C PHE A 20 6.00 -5.45 -3.37
N VAL A 21 4.86 -5.81 -3.94
CA VAL A 21 4.68 -6.04 -5.37
C VAL A 21 3.65 -5.05 -5.89
N PRO A 22 3.92 -4.28 -6.96
CA PRO A 22 2.90 -3.45 -7.58
C PRO A 22 1.75 -4.36 -8.04
N GLN A 23 0.58 -4.27 -7.42
CA GLN A 23 -0.60 -5.03 -7.81
C GLN A 23 -1.82 -4.11 -7.83
N PRO A 24 -2.73 -4.26 -8.82
CA PRO A 24 -4.01 -3.56 -8.79
C PRO A 24 -4.85 -4.01 -7.59
N LEU A 25 -5.01 -3.12 -6.61
CA LEU A 25 -5.84 -3.35 -5.42
C LEU A 25 -7.33 -3.11 -5.67
N THR A 26 -7.67 -2.34 -6.71
CA THR A 26 -9.06 -2.02 -7.04
C THR A 26 -9.89 -3.27 -7.35
N PRO A 27 -9.46 -4.19 -8.24
CA PRO A 27 -10.23 -5.40 -8.54
C PRO A 27 -10.39 -6.33 -7.33
N ALA A 28 -9.36 -6.45 -6.50
CA ALA A 28 -9.41 -7.22 -5.26
C ALA A 28 -10.41 -6.65 -4.25
N THR A 29 -10.48 -5.32 -4.14
CA THR A 29 -11.44 -4.62 -3.28
C THR A 29 -12.86 -4.83 -3.77
N LEU A 30 -13.10 -4.69 -5.07
CA LEU A 30 -14.42 -4.89 -5.69
C LEU A 30 -14.90 -6.33 -5.53
N LEU A 31 -14.01 -7.31 -5.71
CA LEU A 31 -14.33 -8.73 -5.52
C LEU A 31 -14.73 -9.02 -4.07
N ALA A 32 -14.00 -8.47 -3.10
CA ALA A 32 -14.30 -8.64 -1.68
C ALA A 32 -15.57 -7.87 -1.25
N ALA A 33 -15.90 -6.76 -1.91
CA ALA A 33 -17.12 -5.97 -1.64
C ALA A 33 -18.41 -6.72 -1.99
N LYS A 34 -18.35 -7.73 -2.85
CA LYS A 34 -19.50 -8.61 -3.15
C LYS A 34 -19.96 -9.42 -1.94
N THR A 35 -19.07 -9.74 -1.01
CA THR A 35 -19.39 -10.61 0.14
C THR A 35 -19.30 -9.89 1.49
N ALA A 36 -18.42 -8.89 1.61
CA ALA A 36 -18.17 -8.17 2.85
C ALA A 36 -18.73 -6.73 2.82
N PRO A 37 -19.16 -6.18 3.97
CA PRO A 37 -19.56 -4.78 4.05
C PRO A 37 -18.36 -3.83 3.87
N PRO A 38 -18.54 -2.62 3.29
CA PRO A 38 -17.44 -1.69 3.01
C PRO A 38 -16.60 -1.29 4.22
N TRP A 39 -17.24 -1.15 5.39
CA TRP A 39 -16.53 -0.78 6.63
C TRP A 39 -15.55 -1.86 7.09
N SER A 40 -15.88 -3.15 6.92
CA SER A 40 -14.99 -4.23 7.35
C SER A 40 -13.79 -4.35 6.40
N LEU A 41 -14.01 -4.12 5.10
CA LEU A 41 -12.93 -4.04 4.11
C LEU A 41 -11.98 -2.87 4.40
N ALA A 42 -12.51 -1.70 4.77
CA ALA A 42 -11.70 -0.55 5.15
C ALA A 42 -10.82 -0.86 6.37
N LEU A 43 -11.36 -1.51 7.40
CA LEU A 43 -10.61 -1.92 8.59
C LEU A 43 -9.54 -2.97 8.27
N VAL A 44 -9.88 -3.99 7.48
CA VAL A 44 -8.95 -5.05 7.07
C VAL A 44 -7.82 -4.47 6.22
N ALA A 45 -8.14 -3.57 5.29
CA ALA A 45 -7.12 -2.87 4.51
C ALA A 45 -6.25 -1.96 5.38
N ALA A 46 -6.82 -1.26 6.36
CA ALA A 46 -6.06 -0.43 7.29
C ALA A 46 -5.03 -1.27 8.06
N ALA A 47 -5.47 -2.42 8.61
CA ALA A 47 -4.62 -3.33 9.35
C ALA A 47 -3.53 -3.95 8.46
N ALA A 48 -3.90 -4.44 7.27
CA ALA A 48 -2.95 -5.00 6.30
C ALA A 48 -1.92 -3.96 5.84
N ALA A 49 -2.36 -2.74 5.56
CA ALA A 49 -1.49 -1.65 5.14
C ALA A 49 -0.55 -1.19 6.25
N ALA A 50 -1.03 -1.12 7.48
CA ALA A 50 -0.20 -0.83 8.66
C ALA A 50 0.86 -1.92 8.85
N LEU A 51 0.49 -3.19 8.72
CA LEU A 51 1.43 -4.31 8.82
C LEU A 51 2.50 -4.24 7.72
N ALA A 52 2.10 -4.06 6.46
CA ALA A 52 3.02 -3.89 5.35
C ALA A 52 3.96 -2.70 5.57
N ALA A 53 3.44 -1.58 6.07
CA ALA A 53 4.22 -0.39 6.40
C ALA A 53 5.25 -0.64 7.51
N LEU A 54 4.93 -1.46 8.53
CA LEU A 54 5.89 -1.84 9.57
C LEU A 54 7.06 -2.67 9.00
N LEU A 55 6.74 -3.63 8.14
CA LEU A 55 7.73 -4.47 7.48
C LEU A 55 8.61 -3.62 6.55
N ASP A 56 8.00 -2.77 5.74
CA ASP A 56 8.69 -1.83 4.86
C ASP A 56 9.61 -0.89 5.60
N HIS A 57 9.13 -0.30 6.70
CA HIS A 57 9.93 0.63 7.50
C HIS A 57 11.20 -0.04 8.04
N ARG A 58 11.12 -1.33 8.41
CA ARG A 58 12.30 -2.09 8.85
C ARG A 58 13.22 -2.40 7.68
N LEU A 59 12.68 -2.88 6.56
CA LEU A 59 13.46 -3.21 5.36
C LEU A 59 14.19 -1.99 4.80
N VAL A 60 13.48 -0.88 4.62
CA VAL A 60 14.05 0.38 4.11
C VAL A 60 15.17 0.85 5.02
N ARG A 61 14.99 0.82 6.35
CA ARG A 61 16.04 1.22 7.30
C ARG A 61 17.29 0.34 7.20
N THR A 62 17.13 -0.96 6.97
CA THR A 62 18.25 -1.91 6.81
C THR A 62 18.93 -1.75 5.45
N THR A 63 18.18 -1.64 4.36
CA THR A 63 18.71 -1.51 3.00
C THR A 63 19.32 -0.12 2.73
N PHE A 64 18.86 0.94 3.40
CA PHE A 64 19.44 2.30 3.27
C PHE A 64 20.82 2.47 3.93
N GLN A 65 21.35 1.45 4.60
CA GLN A 65 22.76 1.44 5.00
C GLN A 65 23.73 1.24 3.80
N ILE A 66 23.20 1.02 2.59
CA ILE A 66 23.98 0.87 1.37
C ILE A 66 24.38 2.26 0.81
N ARG A 67 25.67 2.42 0.49
CA ARG A 67 26.37 3.66 0.06
C ARG A 67 25.58 4.58 -0.90
N LYS A 68 24.93 4.02 -1.94
CA LYS A 68 24.13 4.77 -2.95
C LYS A 68 22.95 5.55 -2.36
N LEU A 69 22.44 5.12 -1.23
CA LEU A 69 21.26 5.68 -0.60
C LEU A 69 21.62 6.79 0.41
N ALA A 70 22.86 6.79 0.91
CA ALA A 70 23.43 7.91 1.65
C ALA A 70 23.68 9.14 0.76
N GLU A 71 24.04 8.93 -0.52
CA GLU A 71 24.24 10.01 -1.50
C GLU A 71 22.93 10.77 -1.81
N LEU A 72 21.79 10.09 -1.82
CA LEU A 72 20.47 10.72 -1.99
C LEU A 72 20.15 11.73 -0.89
N ARG A 73 20.61 11.48 0.34
CA ARG A 73 20.40 12.37 1.50
C ARG A 73 21.16 13.69 1.39
N GLN A 74 22.23 13.72 0.59
CA GLN A 74 23.01 14.94 0.36
C GLN A 74 22.37 15.89 -0.67
N LYS A 75 21.34 15.45 -1.40
CA LYS A 75 20.68 16.31 -2.40
C LYS A 75 19.81 17.38 -1.72
N PRO A 76 19.84 18.65 -2.19
CA PRO A 76 19.08 19.74 -1.59
C PRO A 76 17.56 19.54 -1.70
N ILE A 77 17.10 18.86 -2.74
CA ILE A 77 15.69 18.49 -2.92
C ILE A 77 15.24 17.55 -1.79
N PHE A 78 16.08 16.58 -1.43
CA PHE A 78 15.79 15.62 -0.35
C PHE A 78 15.73 16.34 1.00
N GLN A 79 16.67 17.24 1.29
CA GLN A 79 16.69 18.03 2.54
C GLN A 79 15.46 18.93 2.68
N ARG A 80 15.01 19.57 1.59
CA ARG A 80 13.75 20.35 1.59
C ARG A 80 12.53 19.47 1.84
N ALA A 81 12.43 18.34 1.15
CA ALA A 81 11.35 17.38 1.35
C ALA A 81 11.33 16.85 2.79
N GLU A 82 12.49 16.54 3.36
CA GLU A 82 12.66 16.14 4.76
C GLU A 82 12.19 17.26 5.72
N GLY A 83 12.51 18.53 5.43
CA GLY A 83 12.03 19.68 6.19
C GLY A 83 10.50 19.78 6.23
N TYR A 84 9.84 19.70 5.07
CA TYR A 84 8.37 19.74 4.99
C TYR A 84 7.71 18.50 5.62
N ALA A 85 8.31 17.33 5.46
CA ALA A 85 7.80 16.09 6.06
C ALA A 85 7.85 16.11 7.59
N LYS A 86 8.79 16.84 8.19
CA LYS A 86 8.90 16.97 9.66
C LYS A 86 7.83 17.85 10.30
N VAL A 87 7.17 18.73 9.55
CA VAL A 87 6.14 19.63 10.09
C VAL A 87 4.92 18.84 10.57
N ALA A 88 4.43 17.91 9.75
CA ALA A 88 3.26 17.08 10.07
C ALA A 88 3.39 15.67 9.47
N PRO A 89 4.36 14.85 9.90
CA PRO A 89 4.69 13.57 9.26
C PRO A 89 3.52 12.60 9.22
N PHE A 90 2.68 12.63 10.25
CA PHE A 90 1.48 11.81 10.33
C PHE A 90 0.45 12.19 9.27
N LEU A 91 0.09 13.47 9.18
CA LEU A 91 -0.92 13.97 8.24
C LEU A 91 -0.42 13.85 6.80
N THR A 92 0.84 14.16 6.54
CA THR A 92 1.45 13.97 5.22
C THR A 92 1.38 12.50 4.80
N THR A 93 1.72 11.57 5.71
CA THR A 93 1.65 10.13 5.42
C THR A 93 0.22 9.67 5.17
N ALA A 94 -0.73 10.09 6.02
CA ALA A 94 -2.13 9.73 5.88
C ALA A 94 -2.74 10.29 4.58
N ALA A 95 -2.44 11.54 4.23
CA ALA A 95 -2.91 12.17 2.99
C ALA A 95 -2.35 11.46 1.75
N PHE A 96 -1.05 11.14 1.73
CA PHE A 96 -0.45 10.39 0.61
C PHE A 96 -0.97 8.96 0.51
N ALA A 97 -1.33 8.33 1.63
CA ALA A 97 -1.94 6.98 1.62
C ALA A 97 -3.41 7.01 1.19
N ALA A 98 -4.13 8.10 1.46
CA ALA A 98 -5.52 8.30 1.04
C ALA A 98 -5.64 8.65 -0.45
N LEU A 99 -4.73 9.49 -0.94
CA LEU A 99 -4.74 9.97 -2.31
C LEU A 99 -4.02 9.00 -3.26
N PRO A 100 -4.33 9.03 -4.57
CA PRO A 100 -3.60 8.26 -5.57
C PRO A 100 -2.23 8.90 -5.88
N LEU A 101 -1.48 9.30 -4.85
CA LEU A 101 -0.15 9.89 -4.98
C LEU A 101 0.94 8.81 -4.94
N PRO A 102 2.13 9.08 -5.52
CA PRO A 102 3.28 8.17 -5.43
C PRO A 102 3.72 7.95 -3.97
N PHE A 103 3.20 6.90 -3.34
CA PHE A 103 3.47 6.57 -1.94
C PHE A 103 4.95 6.20 -1.67
N ILE A 104 5.72 5.91 -2.73
CA ILE A 104 7.16 5.62 -2.65
C ILE A 104 7.95 6.76 -1.99
N ILE A 105 7.54 8.02 -2.20
CA ILE A 105 8.19 9.19 -1.62
C ILE A 105 8.16 9.11 -0.10
N VAL A 106 6.96 8.91 0.47
CA VAL A 106 6.74 8.81 1.91
C VAL A 106 7.38 7.54 2.48
N ARG A 107 7.28 6.42 1.75
CA ARG A 107 7.87 5.12 2.14
C ARG A 107 9.38 5.20 2.32
N ILE A 108 10.07 6.03 1.55
CA ILE A 108 11.51 6.26 1.70
C ILE A 108 11.80 7.35 2.72
N LEU A 109 11.07 8.47 2.67
CA LEU A 109 11.37 9.65 3.46
C LEU A 109 11.15 9.41 4.97
N MET A 110 10.04 8.77 5.36
CA MET A 110 9.68 8.60 6.79
C MET A 110 10.67 7.73 7.58
N PRO A 111 11.13 6.57 7.06
CA PRO A 111 12.18 5.81 7.74
C PRO A 111 13.50 6.56 7.88
N LEU A 112 13.82 7.45 6.94
CA LEU A 112 15.08 8.21 6.92
C LEU A 112 15.09 9.41 7.86
N THR A 113 13.93 10.02 8.10
CA THR A 113 13.79 11.08 9.12
C THR A 113 13.83 10.53 10.54
N GLY A 114 13.88 9.19 10.72
CA GLY A 114 13.82 8.54 12.03
C GLY A 114 12.42 8.56 12.65
N TYR A 115 11.37 8.71 11.84
CA TYR A 115 9.99 8.72 12.33
C TYR A 115 9.64 7.36 12.94
N SER A 116 8.75 7.34 13.95
CA SER A 116 8.46 6.08 14.64
C SER A 116 7.64 5.14 13.75
N ALA A 117 8.10 3.89 13.65
CA ALA A 117 7.49 2.89 12.77
C ALA A 117 6.00 2.67 13.06
N LEU A 118 5.60 2.69 14.34
CA LEU A 118 4.21 2.54 14.75
C LEU A 118 3.33 3.72 14.31
N ARG A 119 3.80 4.97 14.46
CA ARG A 119 3.03 6.14 14.02
C ARG A 119 2.94 6.22 12.50
N TYR A 120 4.02 5.84 11.81
CA TYR A 120 4.03 5.68 10.36
C TYR A 120 2.98 4.64 9.92
N ALA A 121 3.01 3.44 10.49
CA ALA A 121 2.08 2.38 10.15
C ALA A 121 0.62 2.76 10.41
N ALA A 122 0.34 3.42 11.55
CA ALA A 122 -0.98 3.94 11.87
C ALA A 122 -1.45 4.98 10.83
N ALA A 123 -0.58 5.92 10.44
CA ALA A 123 -0.89 6.92 9.43
C ALA A 123 -1.19 6.27 8.06
N VAL A 124 -0.42 5.25 7.67
CA VAL A 124 -0.66 4.49 6.43
C VAL A 124 -2.00 3.77 6.48
N GLY A 125 -2.28 3.04 7.56
CA GLY A 125 -3.53 2.32 7.73
C GLY A 125 -4.75 3.25 7.67
N LEU A 126 -4.70 4.35 8.43
CA LEU A 126 -5.77 5.34 8.48
C LEU A 126 -5.95 6.08 7.16
N GLY A 127 -4.87 6.41 6.46
CA GLY A 127 -4.96 7.02 5.14
C GLY A 127 -5.53 6.07 4.09
N ARG A 128 -5.19 4.78 4.14
CA ARG A 128 -5.64 3.82 3.13
C ARG A 128 -7.11 3.41 3.29
N ALA A 129 -7.63 3.46 4.51
CA ALA A 129 -9.02 3.11 4.82
C ALA A 129 -10.07 3.91 4.01
N PRO A 130 -10.05 5.26 3.98
CA PRO A 130 -10.99 6.06 3.17
C PRO A 130 -11.04 5.64 1.71
N ARG A 131 -9.88 5.42 1.09
CA ARG A 131 -9.80 5.04 -0.32
C ARG A 131 -10.47 3.69 -0.57
N ILE A 132 -10.18 2.70 0.28
CA ILE A 132 -10.77 1.36 0.16
C ILE A 132 -12.26 1.39 0.45
N TYR A 133 -12.69 2.19 1.42
CA TYR A 133 -14.09 2.38 1.73
C TYR A 133 -14.86 2.94 0.52
N VAL A 134 -14.37 4.02 -0.10
CA VAL A 134 -14.99 4.62 -1.30
C VAL A 134 -15.08 3.60 -2.43
N ILE A 135 -14.00 2.86 -2.71
CA ILE A 135 -14.00 1.83 -3.76
C ILE A 135 -15.00 0.72 -3.45
N ALA A 136 -15.10 0.28 -2.20
CA ALA A 136 -16.01 -0.79 -1.80
C ALA A 136 -17.48 -0.35 -1.82
N VAL A 137 -17.78 0.89 -1.44
CA VAL A 137 -19.14 1.46 -1.57
C VAL A 137 -19.54 1.53 -3.03
N VAL A 138 -18.71 2.14 -3.87
CA VAL A 138 -18.95 2.21 -5.33
C VAL A 138 -19.09 0.81 -5.91
N GLY A 139 -18.22 -0.12 -5.54
CA GLY A 139 -18.26 -1.50 -6.01
C GLY A 139 -19.48 -2.31 -5.62
N LYS A 140 -20.25 -1.88 -4.61
CA LYS A 140 -21.54 -2.50 -4.29
C LYS A 140 -22.68 -2.01 -5.18
N GLU A 141 -22.58 -0.78 -5.67
CA GLU A 141 -23.58 -0.21 -6.59
C GLU A 141 -23.41 -0.74 -8.02
N PHE A 142 -22.21 -1.18 -8.40
CA PHE A 142 -21.91 -1.72 -9.72
C PHE A 142 -21.76 -3.25 -9.69
N ASP A 143 -22.64 -3.97 -10.40
CA ASP A 143 -22.49 -5.42 -10.56
C ASP A 143 -21.48 -5.75 -11.66
N ILE A 144 -20.20 -5.80 -11.29
CA ILE A 144 -19.11 -6.15 -12.19
C ILE A 144 -18.95 -7.68 -12.23
N PRO A 145 -18.92 -8.33 -13.41
CA PRO A 145 -18.76 -9.78 -13.52
C PRO A 145 -17.54 -10.31 -12.74
N THR A 146 -17.74 -11.40 -12.01
CA THR A 146 -16.70 -11.98 -11.15
C THR A 146 -15.50 -12.48 -11.97
N GLU A 147 -15.75 -12.99 -13.18
CA GLU A 147 -14.69 -13.46 -14.09
C GLU A 147 -13.75 -12.33 -14.48
N LEU A 148 -14.28 -11.12 -14.68
CA LEU A 148 -13.51 -9.95 -15.07
C LEU A 148 -12.62 -9.46 -13.90
N LEU A 149 -13.15 -9.47 -12.67
CA LEU A 149 -12.38 -9.11 -11.48
C LEU A 149 -11.25 -10.11 -11.21
N VAL A 150 -11.53 -11.41 -11.30
CA VAL A 150 -10.52 -12.46 -11.14
C VAL A 150 -9.47 -12.36 -12.26
N GLY A 151 -9.89 -12.17 -13.51
CA GLY A 151 -8.98 -11.98 -14.64
C GLY A 151 -8.04 -10.79 -14.45
N ALA A 152 -8.54 -9.66 -13.95
CA ALA A 152 -7.72 -8.48 -13.66
C ALA A 152 -6.70 -8.72 -12.53
N ILE A 153 -7.06 -9.48 -11.49
CA ILE A 153 -6.13 -9.85 -10.40
C ILE A 153 -5.02 -10.77 -10.95
N VAL A 154 -5.39 -11.80 -11.71
CA VAL A 154 -4.44 -12.77 -12.28
C VAL A 154 -3.51 -12.08 -13.27
N LEU A 155 -4.04 -11.26 -14.17
CA LEU A 155 -3.24 -10.48 -15.12
C LEU A 155 -2.27 -9.55 -14.38
N GLY A 156 -2.75 -8.86 -13.34
CA GLY A 156 -1.90 -8.04 -12.47
C GLY A 156 -0.74 -8.83 -11.87
N ALA A 157 -1.02 -10.01 -11.31
CA ALA A 157 0.01 -10.89 -10.77
C ALA A 157 1.03 -11.36 -11.82
N ILE A 158 0.57 -11.72 -13.02
CA ILE A 158 1.43 -12.14 -14.14
C ILE A 158 2.34 -10.99 -14.58
N VAL A 159 1.80 -9.79 -14.77
CA VAL A 159 2.57 -8.60 -15.18
C VAL A 159 3.64 -8.29 -14.14
N SER A 160 3.31 -8.36 -12.86
CA SER A 160 4.26 -8.08 -11.78
C SER A 160 5.35 -9.14 -11.68
N LEU A 161 5.00 -10.41 -11.91
CA LEU A 161 5.98 -11.50 -12.00
C LEU A 161 6.92 -11.31 -13.21
N ALA A 162 6.36 -10.98 -14.38
CA ALA A 162 7.14 -10.74 -15.59
C ALA A 162 8.09 -9.56 -15.42
N ALA A 163 7.63 -8.46 -14.81
CA ALA A 163 8.45 -7.30 -14.49
C ALA A 163 9.60 -7.67 -13.54
N TYR A 164 9.32 -8.47 -12.50
CA TYR A 164 10.33 -8.96 -11.57
C TYR A 164 11.39 -9.83 -12.25
N VAL A 165 10.98 -10.79 -13.09
CA VAL A 165 11.90 -11.64 -13.86
C VAL A 165 12.76 -10.81 -14.81
N GLN A 166 12.17 -9.82 -15.49
CA GLN A 166 12.89 -8.94 -16.39
C GLN A 166 13.92 -8.08 -15.67
N GLN A 167 13.58 -7.57 -14.48
CA GLN A 167 14.50 -6.80 -13.66
C GLN A 167 15.68 -7.65 -13.18
N ARG A 168 15.45 -8.92 -12.82
CA ARG A 168 16.52 -9.86 -12.43
C ARG A 168 17.42 -10.28 -13.59
N ARG A 169 16.92 -10.28 -14.83
CA ARG A 169 17.73 -10.54 -16.03
C ARG A 169 18.61 -9.36 -16.45
N ARG A 170 18.29 -8.14 -16.00
CA ARG A 170 19.03 -6.90 -16.33
C ARG A 170 20.04 -6.49 -15.27
N ALA A 171 19.99 -7.10 -14.08
CA ALA A 171 20.92 -6.88 -12.97
C ALA A 171 22.05 -7.90 -13.01
#